data_AF-A0A1V5E2R2-F1
#
_entry.id   AF-A0A1V5E2R2-F1
#
_cell.length_a   1.000
_cell.length_b   1.000
_cell.length_c   1.000
_cell.angle_alpha   90.00
_cell.angle_beta   90.00
_cell.angle_gamma   90.00
#
_symmetry.space_group_name_H-M   'P 1'
#
loop_
_entity.id
_entity.type
_entity.pdbx_description
1 polymer ?
#
loop_
_entity_poly.entity_id
_entity_poly.type
_entity_poly.pdbx_seq_one_letter_code
_entity_poly.pdbx_strand_id
1 'polypeptide(L)'
;MRRRLFGSIALLALFLMGCMSQLNVPMANISSVPPSVGRQIPMKVAVELPPEGTIFTKQFYSTPAHVPSGRLMRKYAAEAFAPLFAETQIIGGKPYPADVSAVIVPTMENAAFVGKQVALGFGMKYDATITLKVTMVTPDGMRIWSRIGSATGTSRDVVSPYIPVEELMGEATTKATMEAFREMAREMSLAREVTAYAAGKGSQRQAAVPPAVSGGEKRGGTEAAALSAPATTDKLPPARKDAHAVVIGIDYRNRTDIPALNYAALDAKKVYDVLTDLRYGGVPKENAILLLNEKATRNEMIAALRKVRTWDGYVYVFFSGHGAPKTRGDKFVDAFLIPSDVLISDPEALEETAIAVSYLQELLDKSKAKGALLALDACFSGGGKSIIPKGGKPLVGMLAVPELIKPAVSGKMVITSSAPNQQSWEDDSELKSGIFSHYLIEGLKGKAAKDQWVRADELAEYLKTMVPSAATRLKRMEQKPQVFGSGSFSVSRNWEKAKVMDVDLARGKLKNTFEKGFISAEQLSRAMDDLKSPSRSKLLDSFLDGRISDKQFGELY
;
A
#
# COMPACT_ATOMS: atom_id res chain seq x y z
N MET A 1 1.92 -22.75 -44.74
CA MET A 1 3.01 -23.31 -43.90
C MET A 1 4.27 -22.46 -44.04
N ARG A 2 4.49 -21.44 -43.19
CA ARG A 2 5.78 -20.72 -42.98
C ARG A 2 5.57 -19.56 -41.99
N ARG A 3 5.12 -19.85 -40.76
CA ARG A 3 5.09 -18.87 -39.65
C ARG A 3 5.34 -19.49 -38.26
N ARG A 4 5.84 -20.73 -38.22
CA ARG A 4 6.21 -21.44 -36.98
C ARG A 4 7.66 -21.89 -37.06
N LEU A 5 8.60 -20.95 -37.01
CA LEU A 5 10.03 -21.28 -36.78
C LEU A 5 10.85 -20.07 -36.29
N PHE A 6 10.27 -19.19 -35.45
CA PHE A 6 11.00 -18.05 -34.87
C PHE A 6 11.17 -18.14 -33.34
N GLY A 7 10.77 -19.25 -32.70
CA GLY A 7 10.89 -19.44 -31.25
C GLY A 7 12.06 -20.30 -30.78
N SER A 8 12.83 -20.91 -31.68
CA SER A 8 13.68 -22.07 -31.34
C SER A 8 15.20 -21.85 -31.46
N ILE A 9 15.67 -20.64 -31.77
CA ILE A 9 17.12 -20.38 -31.95
C ILE A 9 17.74 -19.55 -30.82
N ALA A 10 16.96 -18.83 -30.02
CA ALA A 10 17.46 -18.20 -28.79
C ALA A 10 17.72 -19.22 -27.65
N LEU A 11 17.23 -20.46 -27.80
CA LEU A 11 17.37 -21.52 -26.80
C LEU A 11 18.71 -22.28 -26.92
N LEU A 12 19.43 -22.16 -28.04
CA LEU A 12 20.60 -23.00 -28.32
C LEU A 12 21.93 -22.43 -27.78
N ALA A 13 21.98 -21.15 -27.39
CA ALA A 13 23.16 -20.56 -26.74
C ALA A 13 23.21 -20.81 -25.22
N LEU A 14 22.13 -21.34 -24.63
CA LEU A 14 22.03 -21.63 -23.18
C LEU A 14 22.49 -23.03 -22.79
N PHE A 15 22.79 -23.90 -23.76
CA PHE A 15 23.25 -25.27 -23.49
C PHE A 15 24.74 -25.40 -23.13
N LEU A 16 25.49 -24.28 -23.06
CA LEU A 16 26.89 -24.25 -22.62
C LEU A 16 27.08 -23.60 -21.24
N MET A 17 26.01 -23.36 -20.48
CA MET A 17 26.12 -22.94 -19.08
C MET A 17 25.87 -24.15 -18.17
N GLY A 18 26.95 -24.83 -17.78
CA GLY A 18 26.90 -25.83 -16.72
C GLY A 18 26.32 -25.23 -15.44
N CYS A 19 25.48 -25.99 -14.74
CA CYS A 19 25.03 -25.85 -13.34
C CYS A 19 25.17 -24.47 -12.66
N MET A 20 24.77 -23.36 -13.30
CA MET A 20 24.75 -22.06 -12.63
C MET A 20 23.49 -21.97 -11.76
N SER A 21 23.67 -22.13 -10.45
CA SER A 21 22.59 -22.02 -9.46
C SER A 21 22.12 -20.57 -9.22
N GLN A 22 22.92 -19.59 -9.63
CA GLN A 22 22.66 -18.16 -9.48
C GLN A 22 23.46 -17.34 -10.50
N LEU A 23 22.99 -16.13 -10.78
CA LEU A 23 23.62 -15.14 -11.64
C LEU A 23 24.05 -13.94 -10.80
N ASN A 24 25.34 -13.62 -10.77
CA ASN A 24 25.85 -12.52 -9.96
C ASN A 24 26.01 -11.29 -10.84
N VAL A 25 25.14 -10.28 -10.67
CA VAL A 25 25.22 -9.04 -11.45
C VAL A 25 26.36 -8.18 -10.87
N PRO A 26 27.44 -7.91 -11.61
CA PRO A 26 28.50 -7.03 -11.14
C PRO A 26 28.06 -5.57 -11.18
N MET A 27 28.67 -4.72 -10.35
CA MET A 27 28.57 -3.27 -10.53
C MET A 27 29.59 -2.85 -11.58
N ALA A 28 29.15 -2.22 -12.66
CA ALA A 28 30.04 -1.72 -13.70
C ALA A 28 30.72 -0.41 -13.25
N ASN A 29 31.95 -0.19 -13.72
CA ASN A 29 32.63 1.08 -13.47
C ASN A 29 32.19 2.12 -14.49
N ILE A 30 31.09 2.80 -14.19
CA ILE A 30 30.53 3.87 -15.03
C ILE A 30 30.78 5.21 -14.34
N SER A 31 31.43 6.12 -15.06
CA SER A 31 31.59 7.52 -14.63
C SER A 31 30.26 8.24 -14.71
N SER A 32 29.92 8.95 -13.65
CA SER A 32 28.69 9.72 -13.51
C SER A 32 29.06 11.20 -13.35
N VAL A 33 28.28 12.05 -14.01
CA VAL A 33 28.32 13.49 -13.74
C VAL A 33 27.25 13.77 -12.68
N PRO A 34 27.61 14.34 -11.52
CA PRO A 34 26.62 14.77 -10.53
C PRO A 34 25.62 15.73 -11.18
N PRO A 35 24.34 15.73 -10.75
CA PRO A 35 23.36 16.69 -11.26
C PRO A 35 23.86 18.13 -11.02
N SER A 36 23.73 19.01 -12.01
CA SER A 36 24.01 20.43 -11.85
C SER A 36 22.90 21.06 -11.00
N VAL A 37 23.22 21.37 -9.75
CA VAL A 37 22.26 22.00 -8.83
C VAL A 37 22.50 23.50 -8.83
N GLY A 38 21.45 24.28 -9.10
CA GLY A 38 21.55 25.74 -9.11
C GLY A 38 21.88 26.31 -7.72
N ARG A 39 21.00 26.11 -6.75
CA ARG A 39 21.20 26.54 -5.36
C ARG A 39 20.96 25.38 -4.42
N GLN A 40 21.91 25.11 -3.53
CA GLN A 40 21.75 24.10 -2.49
C GLN A 40 20.60 24.45 -1.55
N ILE A 41 19.86 23.43 -1.12
CA ILE A 41 18.85 23.51 -0.09
C ILE A 41 19.57 23.70 1.25
N PRO A 42 19.32 24.80 2.00
CA PRO A 42 20.09 25.16 3.20
C PRO A 42 19.70 24.28 4.40
N MET A 43 20.06 23.00 4.33
CA MET A 43 19.68 21.98 5.28
C MET A 43 20.79 20.92 5.39
N LYS A 44 21.08 20.47 6.62
CA LYS A 44 21.91 19.30 6.86
C LYS A 44 21.02 18.06 6.85
N VAL A 45 21.35 17.06 6.03
CA VAL A 45 20.59 15.81 5.89
C VAL A 45 21.47 14.59 6.12
N ALA A 46 20.86 13.51 6.62
CA ALA A 46 21.47 12.18 6.56
C ALA A 46 20.85 11.37 5.41
N VAL A 47 21.63 10.47 4.80
CA VAL A 47 21.14 9.45 3.88
C VAL A 47 21.35 8.10 4.53
N GLU A 48 20.26 7.43 4.88
CA GLU A 48 20.28 6.09 5.48
C GLU A 48 20.37 5.04 4.38
N LEU A 49 21.52 4.36 4.32
CA LEU A 49 21.81 3.37 3.29
C LEU A 49 22.00 1.98 3.90
N PRO A 50 21.52 0.92 3.21
CA PRO A 50 21.72 -0.44 3.67
C PRO A 50 23.23 -0.80 3.70
N PRO A 51 23.64 -1.83 4.44
CA PRO A 51 25.01 -2.34 4.43
C PRO A 51 25.56 -2.51 3.01
N GLU A 52 26.86 -2.26 2.81
CA GLU A 52 27.46 -2.34 1.47
C GLU A 52 27.28 -3.72 0.81
N GLY A 53 27.31 -4.79 1.61
CA GLY A 53 27.08 -6.16 1.18
C GLY A 53 25.62 -6.54 0.94
N THR A 54 24.65 -5.62 1.04
CA THR A 54 23.25 -5.94 0.77
C THR A 54 23.04 -6.33 -0.69
N ILE A 55 22.36 -7.46 -0.89
CA ILE A 55 22.02 -8.02 -2.20
C ILE A 55 20.50 -7.94 -2.39
N PHE A 56 20.07 -7.49 -3.56
CA PHE A 56 18.69 -7.57 -4.02
C PHE A 56 18.57 -8.75 -4.99
N THR A 57 17.78 -9.76 -4.63
CA THR A 57 17.61 -10.97 -5.45
C THR A 57 16.35 -10.86 -6.30
N LYS A 58 16.49 -11.03 -7.61
CA LYS A 58 15.37 -11.10 -8.56
C LYS A 58 15.47 -12.36 -9.40
N GLN A 59 14.34 -13.02 -9.61
CA GLN A 59 14.27 -14.11 -10.58
C GLN A 59 14.48 -13.60 -12.02
N PHE A 60 15.49 -14.15 -12.72
CA PHE A 60 15.75 -13.93 -14.14
C PHE A 60 15.61 -15.26 -14.89
N TYR A 61 14.47 -15.44 -15.57
CA TYR A 61 14.02 -16.75 -16.06
C TYR A 61 14.00 -17.80 -14.93
N SER A 62 14.80 -18.87 -15.02
CA SER A 62 14.91 -19.92 -14.01
C SER A 62 16.04 -19.68 -13.01
N THR A 63 16.84 -18.62 -13.16
CA THR A 63 18.04 -18.38 -12.36
C THR A 63 17.88 -17.11 -11.50
N PRO A 64 18.12 -17.16 -10.19
CA PRO A 64 18.12 -15.96 -9.35
C PRO A 64 19.29 -15.06 -9.73
N ALA A 65 19.01 -13.80 -10.02
CA ALA A 65 19.97 -12.74 -10.27
C ALA A 65 20.21 -11.93 -8.99
N HIS A 66 21.46 -11.86 -8.55
CA HIS A 66 21.91 -11.13 -7.37
C HIS A 66 22.44 -9.76 -7.76
N VAL A 67 21.67 -8.72 -7.44
CA VAL A 67 22.05 -7.32 -7.67
C VAL A 67 22.72 -6.75 -6.43
N PRO A 68 23.92 -6.14 -6.51
CA PRO A 68 24.65 -5.61 -5.37
C PRO A 68 24.07 -4.25 -4.96
N SER A 69 22.83 -4.25 -4.47
CA SER A 69 22.05 -3.06 -4.16
C SER A 69 22.73 -2.17 -3.12
N GLY A 70 23.41 -2.73 -2.11
CA GLY A 70 24.17 -1.97 -1.13
C GLY A 70 25.26 -1.10 -1.75
N ARG A 71 26.12 -1.69 -2.58
CA ARG A 71 27.19 -0.97 -3.33
C ARG A 71 26.61 0.07 -4.29
N LEU A 72 25.61 -0.31 -5.08
CA LEU A 72 24.97 0.57 -6.05
C LEU A 72 24.33 1.80 -5.38
N MET A 73 23.59 1.58 -4.28
CA MET A 73 22.94 2.66 -3.54
C MET A 73 23.95 3.57 -2.85
N ARG A 74 25.03 3.05 -2.27
CA ARG A 74 26.11 3.86 -1.67
C ARG A 74 26.78 4.78 -2.68
N LYS A 75 27.12 4.25 -3.85
CA LYS A 75 27.72 5.05 -4.92
C LYS A 75 26.78 6.16 -5.38
N TYR A 76 25.59 5.79 -5.85
CA TYR A 76 24.74 6.73 -6.58
C TYR A 76 23.87 7.63 -5.69
N ALA A 77 23.52 7.22 -4.46
CA ALA A 77 22.82 8.11 -3.54
C ALA A 77 23.73 9.26 -3.08
N ALA A 78 25.02 9.00 -2.85
CA ALA A 78 25.99 10.02 -2.48
C ALA A 78 26.15 11.05 -3.60
N GLU A 79 26.34 10.60 -4.83
CA GLU A 79 26.49 11.46 -6.01
C GLU A 79 25.22 12.28 -6.32
N ALA A 80 24.04 11.70 -6.11
CA ALA A 80 22.77 12.34 -6.45
C ALA A 80 22.27 13.32 -5.38
N PHE A 81 22.40 12.98 -4.09
CA PHE A 81 21.85 13.80 -3.00
C PHE A 81 22.86 14.79 -2.41
N ALA A 82 24.16 14.47 -2.36
CA ALA A 82 25.14 15.38 -1.74
C ALA A 82 25.16 16.79 -2.36
N PRO A 83 25.04 16.96 -3.70
CA PRO A 83 25.01 18.29 -4.31
C PRO A 83 23.73 19.09 -4.02
N LEU A 84 22.63 18.44 -3.58
CA LEU A 84 21.34 19.09 -3.37
C LEU A 84 21.26 19.89 -2.07
N PHE A 85 22.01 19.50 -1.05
CA PHE A 85 21.88 20.01 0.31
C PHE A 85 23.17 20.72 0.76
N ALA A 86 23.04 21.64 1.71
CA ALA A 86 24.18 22.34 2.28
C ALA A 86 25.19 21.39 2.93
N GLU A 87 24.70 20.32 3.56
CA GLU A 87 25.54 19.27 4.11
C GLU A 87 24.79 17.93 4.05
N THR A 88 25.50 16.89 3.62
CA THR A 88 24.95 15.52 3.51
C THR A 88 25.90 14.56 4.19
N GLN A 89 25.36 13.68 5.03
CA GLN A 89 26.12 12.61 5.67
C GLN A 89 25.48 11.25 5.39
N ILE A 90 26.29 10.22 5.21
CA ILE A 90 25.81 8.84 5.00
C ILE A 90 25.77 8.13 6.34
N ILE A 91 24.65 7.46 6.65
CA ILE A 91 24.47 6.68 7.88
C ILE A 91 24.02 5.26 7.56
N GLY A 92 24.33 4.31 8.44
CA GLY A 92 23.95 2.90 8.29
C GLY A 92 22.65 2.50 8.98
N GLY A 93 21.99 3.43 9.67
CA GLY A 93 20.78 3.16 10.46
C GLY A 93 20.60 4.14 11.62
N LYS A 94 19.71 3.77 12.55
CA LYS A 94 19.42 4.54 13.77
C LYS A 94 20.47 4.31 14.88
N PRO A 95 20.60 5.24 15.85
CA PRO A 95 19.91 6.53 15.96
C PRO A 95 20.42 7.56 14.95
N TYR A 96 19.53 8.48 14.54
CA TYR A 96 19.91 9.53 13.61
C TYR A 96 20.70 10.63 14.33
N PRO A 97 21.72 11.23 13.69
CA PRO A 97 22.51 12.27 14.34
C PRO A 97 21.65 13.49 14.69
N ALA A 98 21.87 14.04 15.89
CA ALA A 98 21.00 15.08 16.46
C ALA A 98 21.03 16.41 15.68
N ASP A 99 22.06 16.60 14.84
CA ASP A 99 22.32 17.83 14.10
C ASP A 99 21.74 17.82 12.67
N VAL A 100 21.14 16.71 12.22
CA VAL A 100 20.44 16.68 10.92
C VAL A 100 19.00 17.11 11.05
N SER A 101 18.55 17.85 10.05
CA SER A 101 17.16 18.28 9.95
C SER A 101 16.27 17.22 9.32
N ALA A 102 16.82 16.28 8.54
CA ALA A 102 16.06 15.24 7.86
C ALA A 102 16.94 14.03 7.51
N VAL A 103 16.28 12.89 7.28
CA VAL A 103 16.89 11.63 6.84
C VAL A 103 16.23 11.18 5.54
N ILE A 104 17.06 10.87 4.54
CA ILE A 104 16.67 10.34 3.23
C ILE A 104 16.90 8.83 3.27
N VAL A 105 15.85 8.06 3.02
CA VAL A 105 15.85 6.60 3.02
C VAL A 105 15.48 6.10 1.62
N PRO A 106 16.47 5.85 0.75
CA PRO A 106 16.24 5.15 -0.51
C PRO A 106 16.05 3.63 -0.28
N THR A 107 15.23 2.99 -1.09
CA THR A 107 14.99 1.54 -1.07
C THR A 107 14.82 1.03 -2.49
N MET A 108 15.53 -0.04 -2.84
CA MET A 108 15.33 -0.73 -4.12
C MET A 108 14.11 -1.64 -4.01
N GLU A 109 13.05 -1.32 -4.75
CA GLU A 109 11.78 -2.06 -4.75
C GLU A 109 11.77 -3.14 -5.83
N ASN A 110 12.47 -2.92 -6.95
CA ASN A 110 12.53 -3.86 -8.06
C ASN A 110 13.79 -3.66 -8.91
N ALA A 111 14.23 -4.75 -9.53
CA ALA A 111 15.21 -4.78 -10.61
C ALA A 111 14.68 -5.74 -11.68
N ALA A 112 14.34 -5.27 -12.88
CA ALA A 112 13.84 -6.08 -13.98
C ALA A 112 14.84 -6.09 -15.13
N PHE A 113 14.93 -7.20 -15.86
CA PHE A 113 15.91 -7.39 -16.94
C PHE A 113 15.24 -7.90 -18.20
N VAL A 114 15.61 -7.34 -19.35
CA VAL A 114 15.12 -7.76 -20.67
C VAL A 114 16.31 -7.89 -21.61
N GLY A 115 16.57 -9.11 -22.08
CA GLY A 115 17.54 -9.37 -23.15
C GLY A 115 16.94 -8.99 -24.52
N LYS A 116 17.68 -8.24 -25.33
CA LYS A 116 17.28 -7.82 -26.67
C LYS A 116 18.30 -8.30 -27.69
N GLN A 117 17.81 -8.93 -28.74
CA GLN A 117 18.62 -9.33 -29.87
C GLN A 117 18.96 -8.12 -30.75
N VAL A 118 20.24 -7.94 -31.07
CA VAL A 118 20.73 -6.83 -31.92
C VAL A 118 21.32 -7.30 -33.26
N ALA A 119 21.63 -8.59 -33.40
CA ALA A 119 22.03 -9.20 -34.66
C ALA A 119 21.49 -10.63 -34.78
N LEU A 120 21.16 -11.06 -36.01
CA LEU A 120 20.64 -12.39 -36.33
C LEU A 120 21.55 -13.49 -35.73
N GLY A 121 21.01 -14.21 -34.74
CA GLY A 121 21.64 -15.36 -34.09
C GLY A 121 22.70 -15.05 -33.02
N PHE A 122 23.44 -13.94 -33.09
CA PHE A 122 24.68 -13.77 -32.30
C PHE A 122 24.85 -12.41 -31.59
N GLY A 123 23.91 -11.48 -31.73
CA GLY A 123 23.98 -10.16 -31.09
C GLY A 123 23.01 -9.99 -29.93
N MET A 124 23.50 -9.61 -28.75
CA MET A 124 22.67 -9.34 -27.55
C MET A 124 23.03 -8.02 -26.87
N LYS A 125 22.01 -7.38 -26.28
CA LYS A 125 22.12 -6.34 -25.25
C LYS A 125 21.08 -6.56 -24.16
N TYR A 126 21.25 -5.89 -23.04
CA TYR A 126 20.33 -5.98 -21.90
C TYR A 126 19.81 -4.61 -21.52
N ASP A 127 18.50 -4.54 -21.31
CA ASP A 127 17.89 -3.43 -20.58
C ASP A 127 17.66 -3.89 -19.13
N ALA A 128 18.00 -3.03 -18.18
CA ALA A 128 17.64 -3.18 -16.78
C ALA A 128 16.76 -2.02 -16.36
N THR A 129 15.64 -2.29 -15.70
CA THR A 129 14.76 -1.27 -15.11
C THR A 129 14.81 -1.37 -13.60
N ILE A 130 15.29 -0.31 -12.96
CA ILE A 130 15.42 -0.23 -11.50
C ILE A 130 14.31 0.65 -10.96
N THR A 131 13.57 0.15 -9.96
CA THR A 131 12.55 0.91 -9.24
C THR A 131 13.08 1.27 -7.86
N LEU A 132 13.15 2.56 -7.58
CA LEU A 132 13.56 3.10 -6.29
C LEU A 132 12.37 3.78 -5.62
N LYS A 133 12.21 3.53 -4.33
CA LYS A 133 11.42 4.36 -3.43
C LYS A 133 12.37 5.24 -2.63
N VAL A 134 12.19 6.54 -2.65
CA VAL A 134 12.96 7.47 -1.82
C VAL A 134 12.00 8.16 -0.87
N THR A 135 12.27 8.06 0.43
CA THR A 135 11.47 8.69 1.48
C THR A 135 12.34 9.65 2.27
N MET A 136 11.89 10.89 2.44
CA MET A 136 12.50 11.86 3.33
C MET A 136 11.65 11.97 4.59
N VAL A 137 12.28 11.78 5.74
CA VAL A 137 11.64 11.85 7.07
C VAL A 137 12.39 12.82 7.97
N THR A 138 11.72 13.34 8.98
CA THR A 138 12.35 14.01 10.11
C THR A 138 13.10 12.98 10.99
N PRO A 139 14.02 13.40 11.88
CA PRO A 139 14.70 12.47 12.79
C PRO A 139 13.77 11.65 13.71
N ASP A 140 12.59 12.18 14.03
CA ASP A 140 11.52 11.50 14.78
C ASP A 140 10.63 10.60 13.90
N GLY A 141 10.87 10.54 12.58
CA GLY A 141 10.23 9.62 11.65
C GLY A 141 8.97 10.15 10.96
N MET A 142 8.67 11.44 11.08
CA MET A 142 7.57 12.09 10.36
C MET A 142 7.95 12.24 8.89
N ARG A 143 7.06 11.84 7.98
CA ARG A 143 7.35 11.91 6.54
C ARG A 143 7.25 13.35 6.02
N ILE A 144 8.35 13.84 5.45
CA ILE A 144 8.45 15.12 4.73
C ILE A 144 8.06 14.92 3.26
N TRP A 145 8.60 13.88 2.63
CA TRP A 145 8.42 13.63 1.20
C TRP A 145 8.61 12.15 0.88
N SER A 146 7.95 11.65 -0.17
CA SER A 146 8.18 10.29 -0.65
C SER A 146 7.75 10.15 -2.10
N ARG A 147 8.59 9.50 -2.91
CA ARG A 147 8.29 9.14 -4.30
C ARG A 147 8.79 7.75 -4.61
N ILE A 148 8.17 7.15 -5.61
CA ILE A 148 8.60 5.90 -6.24
C ILE A 148 8.81 6.24 -7.70
N GLY A 149 9.99 5.97 -8.23
CA GLY A 149 10.27 6.12 -9.65
C GLY A 149 11.13 4.99 -10.17
N SER A 150 11.23 4.92 -11.49
CA SER A 150 12.00 3.91 -12.17
C SER A 150 12.76 4.49 -13.34
N ALA A 151 13.97 4.00 -13.56
CA ALA A 151 14.75 4.31 -14.75
C ALA A 151 15.25 3.04 -15.41
N THR A 152 15.45 3.11 -16.73
CA THR A 152 15.95 2.01 -17.54
C THR A 152 17.34 2.36 -18.04
N GLY A 153 18.29 1.44 -17.87
CA GLY A 153 19.63 1.51 -18.41
C GLY A 153 19.83 0.38 -19.43
N THR A 154 20.54 0.68 -20.51
CA THR A 154 20.84 -0.29 -21.57
C THR A 154 22.35 -0.57 -21.60
N SER A 155 22.73 -1.85 -21.64
CA SER A 155 24.12 -2.30 -21.80
C SER A 155 24.66 -1.90 -23.17
N ARG A 156 25.97 -2.07 -23.38
CA ARG A 156 26.52 -2.10 -24.74
C ARG A 156 25.93 -3.25 -25.56
N ASP A 157 26.00 -3.12 -26.87
CA ASP A 157 25.69 -4.17 -27.82
C ASP A 157 26.90 -5.12 -27.91
N VAL A 158 26.67 -6.43 -27.85
CA VAL A 158 27.71 -7.43 -28.06
C VAL A 158 27.27 -8.37 -29.18
N VAL A 159 28.06 -8.44 -30.25
CA VAL A 159 27.91 -9.42 -31.33
C VAL A 159 29.08 -10.39 -31.25
N SER A 160 28.85 -11.53 -30.60
CA SER A 160 29.88 -12.51 -30.27
C SER A 160 29.23 -13.89 -30.10
N PRO A 161 29.93 -15.00 -30.45
CA PRO A 161 29.48 -16.35 -30.10
C PRO A 161 29.43 -16.59 -28.59
N TYR A 162 30.14 -15.78 -27.79
CA TYR A 162 30.10 -15.81 -26.33
C TYR A 162 29.54 -14.49 -25.80
N ILE A 163 28.36 -14.54 -25.15
CA ILE A 163 27.68 -13.38 -24.58
C ILE A 163 28.01 -13.27 -23.09
N PRO A 164 28.70 -12.21 -22.63
CA PRO A 164 29.00 -12.01 -21.21
C PRO A 164 27.76 -11.47 -20.47
N VAL A 165 26.79 -12.34 -20.20
CA VAL A 165 25.47 -11.96 -19.65
C VAL A 165 25.58 -11.16 -18.35
N GLU A 166 26.40 -11.61 -17.40
CA GLU A 166 26.59 -10.93 -16.12
C GLU A 166 27.12 -9.50 -16.33
N GLU A 167 28.15 -9.32 -17.14
CA GLU A 167 28.70 -7.98 -17.43
C GLU A 167 27.66 -7.06 -18.07
N LEU A 168 26.90 -7.54 -19.06
CA LEU A 168 25.88 -6.72 -19.73
C LEU A 168 24.74 -6.36 -18.80
N MET A 169 24.27 -7.30 -17.99
CA MET A 169 23.29 -7.01 -16.93
C MET A 169 23.85 -6.01 -15.91
N GLY A 170 25.14 -6.14 -15.57
CA GLY A 170 25.84 -5.23 -14.67
C GLY A 170 25.92 -3.80 -15.20
N GLU A 171 26.29 -3.63 -16.46
CA GLU A 171 26.29 -2.33 -17.14
C GLU A 171 24.90 -1.70 -17.15
N ALA A 172 23.90 -2.46 -17.59
CA ALA A 172 22.51 -2.00 -17.67
C ALA A 172 21.99 -1.57 -16.29
N THR A 173 22.20 -2.39 -15.26
CA THR A 173 21.76 -2.14 -13.87
C THR A 173 22.44 -0.93 -13.27
N THR A 174 23.74 -0.78 -13.54
CA THR A 174 24.53 0.35 -13.06
C THR A 174 24.01 1.66 -13.67
N LYS A 175 23.78 1.70 -14.99
CA LYS A 175 23.19 2.86 -15.66
C LYS A 175 21.78 3.17 -15.15
N ALA A 176 20.94 2.14 -15.02
CA ALA A 176 19.58 2.26 -14.54
C ALA A 176 19.51 2.83 -13.11
N THR A 177 20.40 2.35 -12.22
CA THR A 177 20.45 2.82 -10.83
C THR A 177 20.92 4.27 -10.76
N MET A 178 21.99 4.61 -11.49
CA MET A 178 22.47 6.00 -11.61
C MET A 178 21.35 6.94 -12.05
N GLU A 179 20.63 6.57 -13.11
CA GLU A 179 19.56 7.40 -13.67
C GLU A 179 18.35 7.50 -12.74
N ALA A 180 17.99 6.41 -12.06
CA ALA A 180 16.92 6.42 -11.07
C ALA A 180 17.24 7.37 -9.90
N PHE A 181 18.48 7.37 -9.41
CA PHE A 181 18.91 8.32 -8.36
C PHE A 181 18.94 9.77 -8.86
N ARG A 182 19.39 10.02 -10.09
CA ARG A 182 19.34 11.36 -10.70
C ARG A 182 17.92 11.88 -10.78
N GLU A 183 16.98 11.05 -11.22
CA GLU A 183 15.58 11.46 -11.34
C GLU A 183 14.96 11.72 -9.96
N MET A 184 15.24 10.87 -8.97
CA MET A 184 14.80 11.10 -7.59
C MET A 184 15.38 12.39 -6.99
N ALA A 185 16.65 12.69 -7.26
CA ALA A 185 17.28 13.94 -6.85
C ALA A 185 16.63 15.16 -7.53
N ARG A 186 16.30 15.06 -8.82
CA ARG A 186 15.58 16.10 -9.57
C ARG A 186 14.17 16.32 -9.04
N GLU A 187 13.42 15.26 -8.77
CA GLU A 187 12.08 15.38 -8.18
C GLU A 187 12.12 15.99 -6.78
N MET A 188 13.12 15.59 -5.97
CA MET A 188 13.30 16.12 -4.62
C MET A 188 13.66 17.62 -4.63
N SER A 189 14.51 18.06 -5.56
CA SER A 189 14.91 19.46 -5.67
C SER A 189 13.75 20.37 -6.10
N LEU A 190 12.78 19.84 -6.84
CA LEU A 190 11.58 20.54 -7.30
C LEU A 190 10.39 20.42 -6.32
N ALA A 191 10.51 19.59 -5.28
CA ALA A 191 9.42 19.31 -4.35
C ALA A 191 9.14 20.51 -3.43
N ARG A 192 7.92 21.06 -3.52
CA ARG A 192 7.48 22.18 -2.67
C ARG A 192 7.52 21.82 -1.19
N GLU A 193 7.23 20.57 -0.85
CA GLU A 193 7.23 20.07 0.54
C GLU A 193 8.64 20.11 1.14
N VAL A 194 9.66 19.76 0.34
CA VAL A 194 11.07 19.77 0.76
C VAL A 194 11.56 21.21 0.95
N THR A 195 11.24 22.09 0.00
CA THR A 195 11.61 23.51 0.08
C THR A 195 10.90 24.23 1.24
N ALA A 196 9.61 23.96 1.45
CA ALA A 196 8.85 24.53 2.57
C ALA A 196 9.40 24.06 3.92
N TYR A 197 9.77 22.77 4.02
CA TYR A 197 10.40 22.23 5.23
C TYR A 197 11.77 22.89 5.50
N ALA A 198 12.62 23.03 4.48
CA ALA A 198 13.91 23.67 4.61
C ALA A 198 13.78 25.16 5.01
N ALA A 199 12.81 25.88 4.44
CA ALA A 199 12.54 27.28 4.80
C ALA A 199 12.05 27.43 6.25
N GLY A 200 11.20 26.51 6.73
CA GLY A 200 10.72 26.50 8.11
C GLY A 200 11.81 26.24 9.15
N LYS A 201 12.85 25.48 8.80
CA LYS A 201 14.05 25.25 9.65
C LYS A 201 15.14 26.32 9.45
N GLY A 202 15.17 26.99 8.30
CA GLY A 202 16.12 28.06 7.96
C GLY A 202 16.03 29.29 8.86
N SER A 203 14.93 29.47 9.59
CA SER A 203 14.79 30.54 10.59
C SER A 203 15.56 30.28 11.90
N GLN A 204 16.09 29.07 12.13
CA GLN A 204 16.85 28.74 13.35
C GLN A 204 18.38 28.68 13.20
N ARG A 205 18.94 28.94 12.00
CA ARG A 205 20.40 28.97 11.80
C ARG A 205 20.84 30.13 10.91
N GLN A 206 20.73 31.35 11.44
CA GLN A 206 21.65 32.44 11.16
C GLN A 206 21.58 33.46 12.31
N ALA A 207 22.21 33.10 13.44
CA ALA A 207 22.59 34.05 14.47
C ALA A 207 24.00 33.66 14.94
N ALA A 208 24.99 34.05 14.13
CA ALA A 208 26.34 34.19 14.63
C ALA A 208 26.42 35.53 15.39
N VAL A 209 27.07 35.47 16.54
CA VAL A 209 27.24 36.50 17.58
C VAL A 209 27.73 37.85 17.01
N PRO A 210 27.26 39.00 17.54
CA PRO A 210 27.59 40.33 17.03
C PRO A 210 28.91 40.88 17.61
N PRO A 211 29.55 41.87 16.97
CA PRO A 211 30.22 42.92 17.71
C PRO A 211 29.28 44.12 17.89
N ALA A 212 29.23 44.62 19.11
CA ALA A 212 28.68 45.92 19.44
C ALA A 212 29.39 47.02 18.64
N VAL A 213 28.66 48.09 18.25
CA VAL A 213 28.90 49.49 18.66
C VAL A 213 27.73 50.38 18.16
N SER A 214 27.25 51.21 19.09
CA SER A 214 26.42 52.43 19.05
C SER A 214 25.78 52.97 17.77
N GLY A 215 24.52 53.39 17.95
CA GLY A 215 24.14 54.80 17.77
C GLY A 215 23.28 55.14 16.54
N GLY A 216 22.12 55.77 16.79
CA GLY A 216 21.55 56.74 15.85
C GLY A 216 20.19 56.42 15.22
N GLU A 217 19.15 56.99 15.83
CA GLU A 217 18.00 57.65 15.21
C GLU A 217 16.88 56.90 14.45
N LYS A 218 15.67 57.40 14.77
CA LYS A 218 14.34 57.07 14.27
C LYS A 218 14.18 57.37 12.78
N ARG A 219 13.37 56.55 12.09
CA ARG A 219 12.25 57.01 11.26
C ARG A 219 11.32 55.84 10.90
N GLY A 220 10.04 56.18 10.75
CA GLY A 220 8.91 55.26 10.74
C GLY A 220 8.70 54.46 9.46
N GLY A 221 7.81 53.48 9.56
CA GLY A 221 7.35 52.61 8.49
C GLY A 221 6.35 51.61 9.01
N THR A 222 5.08 51.87 8.73
CA THR A 222 3.93 50.97 8.89
C THR A 222 4.09 49.72 8.04
N GLU A 223 3.95 48.51 8.61
CA GLU A 223 3.55 47.34 7.82
C GLU A 223 2.87 46.24 8.65
N ALA A 224 1.61 45.99 8.24
CA ALA A 224 0.73 44.84 8.43
C ALA A 224 1.08 43.77 9.48
N ALA A 225 0.27 43.74 10.54
CA ALA A 225 0.06 42.56 11.37
C ALA A 225 -0.60 41.44 10.54
N ALA A 226 0.21 40.51 10.04
CA ALA A 226 -0.29 39.24 9.53
C ALA A 226 -0.72 38.37 10.72
N LEU A 227 -2.03 38.22 10.89
CA LEU A 227 -2.67 37.26 11.77
C LEU A 227 -2.15 35.85 11.43
N SER A 228 -1.32 35.29 12.30
CA SER A 228 -1.03 33.87 12.30
C SER A 228 -2.24 33.14 12.85
N ALA A 229 -2.96 32.41 11.98
CA ALA A 229 -3.96 31.46 12.42
C ALA A 229 -3.27 30.35 13.25
N PRO A 230 -3.81 29.97 14.43
CA PRO A 230 -3.21 28.92 15.24
C PRO A 230 -3.38 27.56 14.55
N ALA A 231 -2.28 26.83 14.40
CA ALA A 231 -2.29 25.42 14.01
C ALA A 231 -2.98 24.62 15.12
N THR A 232 -4.22 24.19 14.88
CA THR A 232 -4.89 23.20 15.72
C THR A 232 -4.17 21.87 15.57
N THR A 233 -3.50 21.40 16.63
CA THR A 233 -3.04 20.01 16.73
C THR A 233 -4.26 19.09 16.76
N ASP A 234 -4.58 18.46 15.63
CA ASP A 234 -5.66 17.48 15.52
C ASP A 234 -5.44 16.36 16.55
N LYS A 235 -6.26 16.32 17.61
CA LYS A 235 -6.22 15.24 18.60
C LYS A 235 -6.76 13.96 17.95
N LEU A 236 -5.89 12.97 17.75
CA LEU A 236 -6.28 11.68 17.17
C LEU A 236 -7.35 10.98 18.03
N PRO A 237 -8.27 10.21 17.42
CA PRO A 237 -9.34 9.54 18.15
C PRO A 237 -8.78 8.37 18.97
N PRO A 238 -9.49 7.94 20.04
CA PRO A 238 -9.01 6.88 20.90
C PRO A 238 -8.93 5.53 20.17
N ALA A 239 -7.98 4.71 20.60
CA ALA A 239 -7.85 3.32 20.15
C ALA A 239 -9.08 2.49 20.58
N ARG A 240 -9.49 1.56 19.73
CA ARG A 240 -10.59 0.61 19.95
C ARG A 240 -10.03 -0.66 20.57
N LYS A 241 -9.75 -0.59 21.87
CA LYS A 241 -9.13 -1.70 22.64
C LYS A 241 -9.99 -2.96 22.69
N ASP A 242 -11.29 -2.83 22.42
CA ASP A 242 -12.26 -3.90 22.29
C ASP A 242 -12.30 -4.53 20.89
N ALA A 243 -11.47 -4.06 19.95
CA ALA A 243 -11.37 -4.63 18.61
C ALA A 243 -10.12 -5.50 18.46
N HIS A 244 -10.25 -6.55 17.66
CA HIS A 244 -9.18 -7.46 17.27
C HIS A 244 -9.17 -7.65 15.75
N ALA A 245 -8.00 -7.71 15.14
CA ALA A 245 -7.84 -7.89 13.69
C ALA A 245 -6.93 -9.08 13.36
N VAL A 246 -7.33 -9.88 12.38
CA VAL A 246 -6.51 -10.93 11.78
C VAL A 246 -6.43 -10.68 10.28
N VAL A 247 -5.24 -10.38 9.79
CA VAL A 247 -5.02 -9.96 8.40
C VAL A 247 -3.99 -10.88 7.76
N ILE A 248 -4.39 -11.55 6.68
CA ILE A 248 -3.61 -12.61 6.04
C ILE A 248 -3.52 -12.32 4.54
N GLY A 249 -2.31 -12.36 3.98
CA GLY A 249 -2.06 -12.13 2.56
C GLY A 249 -0.95 -13.00 2.01
N ILE A 250 -1.20 -13.75 0.93
CA ILE A 250 -0.24 -14.73 0.39
C ILE A 250 -0.16 -14.59 -1.13
N ASP A 251 1.05 -14.32 -1.63
CA ASP A 251 1.34 -14.16 -3.06
C ASP A 251 1.84 -15.45 -3.74
N TYR A 252 2.24 -16.47 -2.96
CA TYR A 252 2.73 -17.77 -3.46
C TYR A 252 3.96 -17.70 -4.39
N ARG A 253 4.71 -16.58 -4.40
CA ARG A 253 5.87 -16.41 -5.31
C ARG A 253 6.98 -17.44 -5.16
N ASN A 254 7.08 -18.07 -3.99
CA ASN A 254 8.06 -19.10 -3.69
C ASN A 254 7.55 -20.53 -3.97
N ARG A 255 6.38 -20.66 -4.60
CA ARG A 255 5.75 -21.94 -4.96
C ARG A 255 5.82 -22.12 -6.48
N THR A 256 6.25 -23.29 -6.93
CA THR A 256 6.31 -23.65 -8.36
C THR A 256 5.05 -24.41 -8.81
N ASP A 257 4.32 -24.94 -7.86
CA ASP A 257 3.12 -25.77 -8.03
C ASP A 257 1.83 -24.95 -7.93
N ILE A 258 1.88 -23.73 -7.37
CA ILE A 258 0.77 -22.80 -7.22
C ILE A 258 1.06 -21.52 -8.02
N PRO A 259 0.13 -21.01 -8.84
CA PRO A 259 0.32 -19.73 -9.53
C PRO A 259 0.60 -18.58 -8.57
N ALA A 260 1.51 -17.67 -8.94
CA ALA A 260 1.77 -16.50 -8.12
C ALA A 260 0.66 -15.45 -8.27
N LEU A 261 0.31 -14.78 -7.17
CA LEU A 261 -0.51 -13.57 -7.14
C LEU A 261 0.37 -12.33 -7.04
N ASN A 262 -0.13 -11.21 -7.56
CA ASN A 262 0.67 -9.99 -7.63
C ASN A 262 0.50 -9.10 -6.39
N TYR A 263 -0.69 -9.08 -5.78
CA TYR A 263 -1.04 -8.05 -4.82
C TYR A 263 -1.62 -8.55 -3.49
N ALA A 264 -1.85 -9.85 -3.31
CA ALA A 264 -2.52 -10.37 -2.12
C ALA A 264 -1.83 -9.98 -0.80
N ALA A 265 -0.50 -10.12 -0.71
CA ALA A 265 0.26 -9.70 0.48
C ALA A 265 0.28 -8.17 0.65
N LEU A 266 0.39 -7.42 -0.45
CA LEU A 266 0.35 -5.96 -0.43
C LEU A 266 -1.02 -5.44 0.04
N ASP A 267 -2.09 -6.04 -0.45
CA ASP A 267 -3.47 -5.69 -0.09
C ASP A 267 -3.75 -5.98 1.37
N ALA A 268 -3.34 -7.15 1.87
CA ALA A 268 -3.42 -7.48 3.28
C ALA A 268 -2.65 -6.47 4.14
N LYS A 269 -1.43 -6.08 3.74
CA LYS A 269 -0.67 -5.05 4.44
C LYS A 269 -1.41 -3.71 4.47
N LYS A 270 -2.01 -3.27 3.36
CA LYS A 270 -2.80 -2.03 3.29
C LYS A 270 -4.05 -2.10 4.19
N VAL A 271 -4.76 -3.23 4.21
CA VAL A 271 -5.90 -3.44 5.10
C VAL A 271 -5.47 -3.38 6.57
N TYR A 272 -4.39 -4.05 6.94
CA TYR A 272 -3.81 -3.99 8.28
C TYR A 272 -3.46 -2.55 8.69
N ASP A 273 -2.84 -1.79 7.79
CA ASP A 273 -2.49 -0.39 8.04
C ASP A 273 -3.74 0.45 8.31
N VAL A 274 -4.81 0.29 7.53
CA VAL A 274 -6.08 1.02 7.75
C VAL A 274 -6.77 0.58 9.05
N LEU A 275 -6.78 -0.72 9.36
CA LEU A 275 -7.40 -1.22 10.58
C LEU A 275 -6.66 -0.75 11.85
N THR A 276 -5.34 -0.60 11.78
CA THR A 276 -4.52 -0.17 12.93
C THR A 276 -4.31 1.35 13.03
N ASP A 277 -4.65 2.10 11.99
CA ASP A 277 -4.63 3.56 12.03
C ASP A 277 -5.74 4.10 12.93
N LEU A 278 -5.37 4.90 13.93
CA LEU A 278 -6.31 5.53 14.87
C LEU A 278 -7.44 6.28 14.16
N ARG A 279 -7.13 6.96 13.06
CA ARG A 279 -8.08 7.76 12.28
C ARG A 279 -9.20 6.91 11.70
N TYR A 280 -8.94 5.64 11.41
CA TYR A 280 -9.89 4.74 10.74
C TYR A 280 -10.29 3.59 11.67
N GLY A 281 -9.62 2.44 11.58
CA GLY A 281 -10.00 1.25 12.35
C GLY A 281 -9.63 1.33 13.82
N GLY A 282 -8.54 2.03 14.16
CA GLY A 282 -8.08 2.26 15.53
C GLY A 282 -7.82 1.00 16.36
N VAL A 283 -7.65 -0.16 15.72
CA VAL A 283 -7.31 -1.42 16.40
C VAL A 283 -5.87 -1.29 16.92
N PRO A 284 -5.62 -1.48 18.23
CA PRO A 284 -4.26 -1.49 18.75
C PRO A 284 -3.42 -2.55 18.06
N LYS A 285 -2.14 -2.28 17.79
CA LYS A 285 -1.25 -3.23 17.09
C LYS A 285 -1.08 -4.53 17.87
N GLU A 286 -1.12 -4.47 19.20
CA GLU A 286 -1.11 -5.63 20.09
C GLU A 286 -2.37 -6.52 19.95
N ASN A 287 -3.47 -5.96 19.43
CA ASN A 287 -4.70 -6.68 19.10
C ASN A 287 -4.81 -6.99 17.60
N ALA A 288 -3.75 -6.81 16.82
CA ALA A 288 -3.77 -7.02 15.37
C ALA A 288 -2.67 -8.00 14.95
N ILE A 289 -3.06 -9.06 14.25
CA ILE A 289 -2.15 -10.07 13.72
C ILE A 289 -2.04 -9.89 12.21
N LEU A 290 -0.81 -9.84 11.70
CA LEU A 290 -0.51 -9.77 10.27
C LEU A 290 0.36 -10.96 9.85
N LEU A 291 -0.19 -11.83 9.00
CA LEU A 291 0.52 -12.97 8.43
C LEU A 291 0.69 -12.76 6.92
N LEU A 292 1.93 -12.64 6.46
CA LEU A 292 2.25 -12.44 5.05
C LEU A 292 3.10 -13.60 4.52
N ASN A 293 2.74 -14.09 3.33
CA ASN A 293 3.49 -15.10 2.58
C ASN A 293 3.93 -16.29 3.45
N GLU A 294 5.23 -16.53 3.59
CA GLU A 294 5.81 -17.69 4.30
C GLU A 294 5.44 -17.73 5.78
N LYS A 295 5.03 -16.59 6.37
CA LYS A 295 4.54 -16.54 7.75
C LYS A 295 3.09 -17.01 7.89
N ALA A 296 2.33 -17.02 6.80
CA ALA A 296 0.95 -17.49 6.78
C ALA A 296 0.88 -19.01 6.54
N THR A 297 1.56 -19.76 7.41
CA THR A 297 1.45 -21.22 7.44
C THR A 297 0.10 -21.64 8.00
N ARG A 298 -0.32 -22.88 7.74
CA ARG A 298 -1.60 -23.41 8.22
C ARG A 298 -1.75 -23.25 9.73
N ASN A 299 -0.70 -23.58 10.47
CA ASN A 299 -0.71 -23.54 11.94
C ASN A 299 -0.83 -22.10 12.46
N GLU A 300 -0.08 -21.15 11.90
CA GLU A 300 -0.14 -19.74 12.28
C GLU A 300 -1.51 -19.13 11.94
N MET A 301 -2.05 -19.45 10.76
CA MET A 301 -3.39 -19.02 10.37
C MET A 301 -4.47 -19.56 11.31
N ILE A 302 -4.44 -20.85 11.64
CA ILE A 302 -5.39 -21.46 12.60
C ILE A 302 -5.26 -20.80 13.97
N ALA A 303 -4.03 -20.58 14.46
CA ALA A 303 -3.78 -19.95 15.74
C ALA A 303 -4.36 -18.53 15.80
N ALA A 304 -4.15 -17.73 14.75
CA ALA A 304 -4.70 -16.39 14.64
C ALA A 304 -6.24 -16.40 14.55
N LEU A 305 -6.81 -17.25 13.70
CA LEU A 305 -8.26 -17.34 13.47
C LEU A 305 -9.05 -17.77 14.70
N ARG A 306 -8.46 -18.52 15.65
CA ARG A 306 -9.12 -18.87 16.92
C ARG A 306 -9.63 -17.66 17.70
N LYS A 307 -9.04 -16.47 17.49
CA LYS A 307 -9.51 -15.21 18.10
C LYS A 307 -10.92 -14.84 17.69
N VAL A 308 -11.40 -15.25 16.51
CA VAL A 308 -12.80 -15.10 16.09
C VAL A 308 -13.75 -15.73 17.09
N ARG A 309 -13.40 -16.90 17.63
CA ARG A 309 -14.23 -17.60 18.62
C ARG A 309 -14.14 -16.96 20.01
N THR A 310 -12.94 -16.59 20.43
CA THR A 310 -12.65 -16.28 21.84
C THR A 310 -12.80 -14.81 22.22
N TRP A 311 -12.64 -13.88 21.27
CA TRP A 311 -12.75 -12.45 21.55
C TRP A 311 -14.20 -12.03 21.72
N ASP A 312 -14.50 -11.21 22.73
CA ASP A 312 -15.85 -10.82 23.14
C ASP A 312 -16.27 -9.43 22.62
N GLY A 313 -15.33 -8.63 22.11
CA GLY A 313 -15.58 -7.34 21.46
C GLY A 313 -15.87 -7.46 19.96
N TYR A 314 -15.15 -6.70 19.13
CA TYR A 314 -15.28 -6.73 17.67
C TYR A 314 -14.11 -7.48 17.02
N VAL A 315 -14.40 -8.33 16.03
CA VAL A 315 -13.36 -9.07 15.31
C VAL A 315 -13.43 -8.78 13.81
N TYR A 316 -12.30 -8.44 13.23
CA TYR A 316 -12.16 -8.20 11.80
C TYR A 316 -11.15 -9.19 11.22
N VAL A 317 -11.56 -9.95 10.22
CA VAL A 317 -10.68 -10.86 9.51
C VAL A 317 -10.62 -10.45 8.05
N PHE A 318 -9.41 -10.35 7.51
CA PHE A 318 -9.19 -10.17 6.09
C PHE A 318 -8.25 -11.26 5.59
N PHE A 319 -8.65 -11.96 4.53
CA PHE A 319 -7.81 -12.92 3.83
C PHE A 319 -7.71 -12.51 2.36
N SER A 320 -6.50 -12.47 1.81
CA SER A 320 -6.26 -12.38 0.37
C SER A 320 -5.28 -13.46 -0.06
N GLY A 321 -5.67 -14.26 -1.04
CA GLY A 321 -4.87 -15.40 -1.49
C GLY A 321 -5.66 -16.34 -2.38
N HIS A 322 -5.12 -17.55 -2.57
CA HIS A 322 -5.83 -18.59 -3.28
C HIS A 322 -6.94 -19.23 -2.43
N GLY A 323 -8.00 -19.66 -3.11
CA GLY A 323 -9.00 -20.58 -2.57
C GLY A 323 -9.12 -21.84 -3.43
N ALA A 324 -9.69 -22.91 -2.91
CA ALA A 324 -9.98 -24.11 -3.69
C ALA A 324 -11.39 -24.65 -3.39
N PRO A 325 -12.10 -25.18 -4.39
CA PRO A 325 -13.35 -25.89 -4.14
C PRO A 325 -13.10 -27.26 -3.51
N LYS A 326 -13.95 -27.65 -2.56
CA LYS A 326 -14.06 -29.02 -2.08
C LYS A 326 -15.30 -29.66 -2.70
N THR A 327 -15.11 -30.74 -3.43
CA THR A 327 -16.21 -31.49 -4.05
C THR A 327 -16.26 -32.93 -3.56
N ARG A 328 -17.47 -33.50 -3.52
CA ARG A 328 -17.72 -34.93 -3.34
C ARG A 328 -18.49 -35.42 -4.55
N GLY A 329 -17.81 -36.13 -5.45
CA GLY A 329 -18.32 -36.38 -6.81
C GLY A 329 -18.48 -35.04 -7.56
N ASP A 330 -19.63 -34.83 -8.18
CA ASP A 330 -19.94 -33.58 -8.90
C ASP A 330 -20.65 -32.53 -8.01
N LYS A 331 -20.71 -32.76 -6.69
CA LYS A 331 -21.33 -31.82 -5.74
C LYS A 331 -20.27 -31.01 -5.02
N PHE A 332 -20.45 -29.69 -5.01
CA PHE A 332 -19.73 -28.80 -4.10
C PHE A 332 -20.17 -29.06 -2.66
N VAL A 333 -19.21 -29.23 -1.76
CA VAL A 333 -19.48 -29.53 -0.33
C VAL A 333 -18.82 -28.54 0.63
N ASP A 334 -17.74 -27.87 0.24
CA ASP A 334 -17.06 -26.86 1.04
C ASP A 334 -16.07 -26.08 0.14
N ALA A 335 -15.35 -25.13 0.70
CA ALA A 335 -14.17 -24.54 0.08
C ALA A 335 -13.00 -24.46 1.06
N PHE A 336 -11.82 -24.19 0.52
CA PHE A 336 -10.60 -24.06 1.28
C PHE A 336 -9.97 -22.68 1.09
N LEU A 337 -9.48 -22.09 2.17
CA LEU A 337 -8.42 -21.10 2.13
C LEU A 337 -7.08 -21.82 2.06
N ILE A 338 -6.15 -21.29 1.27
CA ILE A 338 -4.88 -21.95 0.97
C ILE A 338 -3.76 -21.31 1.81
N PRO A 339 -3.11 -22.05 2.72
CA PRO A 339 -1.91 -21.59 3.42
C PRO A 339 -0.65 -21.61 2.54
N SER A 340 0.41 -20.94 2.96
CA SER A 340 1.67 -20.88 2.18
C SER A 340 2.44 -22.22 2.14
N ASP A 341 2.21 -23.08 3.14
CA ASP A 341 2.79 -24.41 3.31
C ASP A 341 1.85 -25.54 2.88
N VAL A 342 0.74 -25.23 2.18
CA VAL A 342 -0.21 -26.23 1.70
C VAL A 342 0.46 -27.31 0.84
N LEU A 343 -0.03 -28.55 0.87
CA LEU A 343 0.31 -29.60 -0.06
C LEU A 343 -0.82 -29.76 -1.09
N ILE A 344 -0.48 -29.75 -2.38
CA ILE A 344 -1.46 -29.85 -3.49
C ILE A 344 -1.19 -31.04 -4.42
N SER A 345 -0.44 -32.03 -3.93
CA SER A 345 -0.09 -33.25 -4.67
C SER A 345 -1.31 -34.02 -5.15
N ASP A 346 -2.36 -34.02 -4.34
CA ASP A 346 -3.60 -34.76 -4.51
C ASP A 346 -4.71 -34.14 -3.63
N PRO A 347 -5.98 -34.53 -3.82
CA PRO A 347 -7.09 -33.97 -3.06
C PRO A 347 -7.06 -34.25 -1.54
N GLU A 348 -6.50 -35.37 -1.10
CA GLU A 348 -6.46 -35.74 0.33
C GLU A 348 -5.42 -34.89 1.07
N ALA A 349 -4.21 -34.75 0.51
CA ALA A 349 -3.18 -33.86 1.04
C ALA A 349 -3.64 -32.39 1.10
N LEU A 350 -4.39 -31.94 0.09
CA LEU A 350 -4.99 -30.60 0.11
C LEU A 350 -6.01 -30.45 1.24
N GLU A 351 -6.89 -31.44 1.43
CA GLU A 351 -7.90 -31.41 2.49
C GLU A 351 -7.27 -31.37 3.89
N GLU A 352 -6.18 -32.11 4.11
CA GLU A 352 -5.48 -32.14 5.40
C GLU A 352 -4.72 -30.84 5.70
N THR A 353 -4.10 -30.23 4.67
CA THR A 353 -3.17 -29.11 4.84
C THR A 353 -3.76 -27.73 4.52
N ALA A 354 -4.95 -27.66 3.93
CA ALA A 354 -5.67 -26.41 3.76
C ALA A 354 -6.55 -26.06 4.98
N ILE A 355 -7.25 -24.93 4.92
CA ILE A 355 -8.20 -24.49 5.96
C ILE A 355 -9.60 -24.44 5.36
N ALA A 356 -10.48 -25.31 5.84
CA ALA A 356 -11.86 -25.37 5.41
C ALA A 356 -12.63 -24.08 5.75
N VAL A 357 -13.48 -23.63 4.84
CA VAL A 357 -14.36 -22.48 5.07
C VAL A 357 -15.42 -22.84 6.13
N SER A 358 -15.86 -24.09 6.20
CA SER A 358 -16.68 -24.61 7.31
C SER A 358 -16.04 -24.45 8.69
N TYR A 359 -14.70 -24.46 8.80
CA TYR A 359 -14.03 -24.15 10.08
C TYR A 359 -14.22 -22.68 10.48
N LEU A 360 -14.21 -21.75 9.52
CA LEU A 360 -14.54 -20.34 9.79
C LEU A 360 -15.98 -20.17 10.26
N GLN A 361 -16.91 -20.90 9.64
CA GLN A 361 -18.31 -20.97 10.07
C GLN A 361 -18.41 -21.45 11.52
N GLU A 362 -17.73 -22.54 11.89
CA GLU A 362 -17.72 -23.07 13.26
C GLU A 362 -17.20 -22.03 14.27
N LEU A 363 -16.13 -21.30 13.92
CA LEU A 363 -15.59 -20.23 14.75
C LEU A 363 -16.59 -19.09 14.93
N LEU A 364 -17.35 -18.74 13.89
CA LEU A 364 -18.38 -17.69 13.94
C LEU A 364 -19.58 -18.11 14.78
N ASP A 365 -20.08 -19.34 14.61
CA ASP A 365 -21.24 -19.84 15.37
C ASP A 365 -20.94 -19.93 16.87
N LYS A 366 -19.69 -20.20 17.23
CA LYS A 366 -19.20 -20.25 18.62
C LYS A 366 -18.62 -18.92 19.10
N SER A 367 -18.68 -17.87 18.29
CA SER A 367 -18.04 -16.58 18.57
C SER A 367 -18.74 -15.83 19.70
N LYS A 368 -17.95 -15.34 20.66
CA LYS A 368 -18.41 -14.43 21.71
C LYS A 368 -18.45 -12.96 21.28
N ALA A 369 -17.99 -12.65 20.06
CA ALA A 369 -17.83 -11.28 19.62
C ALA A 369 -19.18 -10.56 19.54
N LYS A 370 -19.24 -9.30 19.98
CA LYS A 370 -20.36 -8.38 19.73
C LYS A 370 -20.60 -8.18 18.23
N GLY A 371 -19.52 -8.16 17.44
CA GLY A 371 -19.58 -8.07 15.98
C GLY A 371 -18.39 -8.76 15.33
N ALA A 372 -18.60 -9.57 14.30
CA ALA A 372 -17.50 -10.13 13.51
C ALA A 372 -17.72 -9.91 12.02
N LEU A 373 -16.69 -9.40 11.34
CA LEU A 373 -16.64 -9.24 9.89
C LEU A 373 -15.48 -10.06 9.33
N LEU A 374 -15.78 -11.02 8.45
CA LEU A 374 -14.79 -11.73 7.65
C LEU A 374 -14.89 -11.23 6.21
N ALA A 375 -13.81 -10.71 5.66
CA ALA A 375 -13.70 -10.33 4.25
C ALA A 375 -12.69 -11.26 3.56
N LEU A 376 -13.17 -12.05 2.61
CA LEU A 376 -12.40 -13.10 1.94
C LEU A 376 -12.17 -12.72 0.47
N ASP A 377 -10.97 -12.24 0.15
CA ASP A 377 -10.51 -12.03 -1.23
C ASP A 377 -9.84 -13.28 -1.82
N ALA A 378 -10.66 -14.29 -2.08
CA ALA A 378 -10.24 -15.56 -2.67
C ALA A 378 -11.30 -16.06 -3.66
N CYS A 379 -10.86 -16.80 -4.69
CA CYS A 379 -11.77 -17.49 -5.60
C CYS A 379 -11.97 -18.93 -5.14
N PHE A 380 -13.20 -19.42 -5.21
CA PHE A 380 -13.55 -20.81 -4.90
C PHE A 380 -14.09 -21.57 -6.12
N SER A 381 -13.96 -20.97 -7.30
CA SER A 381 -14.56 -21.44 -8.55
C SER A 381 -13.70 -22.45 -9.32
N GLY A 382 -12.41 -22.61 -8.97
CA GLY A 382 -11.45 -23.37 -9.76
C GLY A 382 -10.85 -22.61 -10.97
N GLY A 383 -11.00 -21.29 -11.05
CA GLY A 383 -10.25 -20.42 -11.97
C GLY A 383 -9.82 -19.09 -11.32
N GLY A 384 -8.88 -18.36 -11.93
CA GLY A 384 -8.38 -17.07 -11.41
C GLY A 384 -7.54 -17.23 -10.15
N LYS A 385 -7.87 -16.54 -9.05
CA LYS A 385 -7.29 -16.81 -7.71
C LYS A 385 -7.77 -18.15 -7.11
N SER A 386 -8.21 -19.13 -7.89
CA SER A 386 -8.59 -20.45 -7.37
C SER A 386 -7.65 -21.51 -7.90
N ILE A 387 -7.20 -22.42 -7.04
CA ILE A 387 -6.40 -23.57 -7.43
C ILE A 387 -7.24 -24.85 -7.43
N ILE A 388 -6.79 -25.82 -8.22
CA ILE A 388 -7.36 -27.16 -8.28
C ILE A 388 -6.21 -28.14 -8.08
N PRO A 389 -6.31 -29.11 -7.16
CA PRO A 389 -5.28 -30.14 -7.01
C PRO A 389 -5.22 -31.00 -8.27
N LYS A 390 -4.10 -31.70 -8.50
CA LYS A 390 -4.00 -32.64 -9.63
C LYS A 390 -5.13 -33.68 -9.52
N GLY A 391 -5.93 -33.81 -10.58
CA GLY A 391 -7.10 -34.70 -10.63
C GLY A 391 -8.42 -34.09 -10.10
N GLY A 392 -8.42 -32.86 -9.58
CA GLY A 392 -9.63 -32.15 -9.17
C GLY A 392 -10.41 -31.55 -10.34
N LYS A 393 -11.68 -31.18 -10.10
CA LYS A 393 -12.57 -30.58 -11.11
C LYS A 393 -12.86 -29.09 -10.80
N PRO A 394 -12.84 -28.19 -11.80
CA PRO A 394 -13.29 -26.80 -11.63
C PRO A 394 -14.79 -26.71 -11.41
N LEU A 395 -15.25 -25.64 -10.77
CA LEU A 395 -16.67 -25.27 -10.64
C LEU A 395 -17.10 -24.14 -11.59
N VAL A 396 -16.16 -23.54 -12.33
CA VAL A 396 -16.43 -22.47 -13.29
C VAL A 396 -17.50 -22.93 -14.28
N GLY A 397 -18.62 -22.21 -14.34
CA GLY A 397 -19.75 -22.51 -15.24
C GLY A 397 -20.91 -23.30 -14.62
N MET A 398 -20.82 -23.74 -13.36
CA MET A 398 -21.99 -24.30 -12.65
C MET A 398 -23.03 -23.23 -12.30
N LEU A 399 -24.30 -23.54 -12.58
CA LEU A 399 -25.45 -22.62 -12.39
C LEU A 399 -25.88 -22.47 -10.93
N ALA A 400 -25.58 -23.46 -10.08
CA ALA A 400 -25.94 -23.44 -8.67
C ALA A 400 -24.83 -24.06 -7.82
N VAL A 401 -24.29 -23.28 -6.89
CA VAL A 401 -23.35 -23.72 -5.86
C VAL A 401 -23.98 -23.37 -4.52
N PRO A 402 -24.03 -24.31 -3.54
CA PRO A 402 -24.50 -24.02 -2.18
C PRO A 402 -23.82 -22.79 -1.59
N GLU A 403 -24.51 -22.08 -0.70
CA GLU A 403 -23.91 -20.98 0.05
C GLU A 403 -22.69 -21.50 0.83
N LEU A 404 -21.56 -20.82 0.65
CA LEU A 404 -20.27 -21.16 1.25
C LEU A 404 -20.32 -21.12 2.79
N ILE A 405 -21.08 -20.18 3.34
CA ILE A 405 -21.15 -19.86 4.77
C ILE A 405 -22.55 -19.32 5.05
N LYS A 406 -23.14 -19.72 6.17
CA LYS A 406 -24.39 -19.16 6.72
C LYS A 406 -24.21 -18.90 8.21
N PRO A 407 -23.71 -17.73 8.62
CA PRO A 407 -23.63 -17.40 10.03
C PRO A 407 -25.05 -17.46 10.64
N ALA A 408 -25.27 -18.35 11.61
CA ALA A 408 -26.60 -18.52 12.20
C ALA A 408 -26.96 -17.39 13.19
N VAL A 409 -25.96 -16.61 13.59
CA VAL A 409 -26.04 -15.61 14.67
C VAL A 409 -25.97 -14.20 14.10
N SER A 410 -26.88 -13.33 14.55
CA SER A 410 -26.85 -11.90 14.21
C SER A 410 -25.55 -11.23 14.68
N GLY A 411 -25.10 -10.19 13.97
CA GLY A 411 -23.83 -9.51 14.26
C GLY A 411 -22.61 -10.27 13.76
N LYS A 412 -22.79 -11.22 12.83
CA LYS A 412 -21.72 -11.93 12.13
C LYS A 412 -21.95 -11.79 10.63
N MET A 413 -20.95 -11.28 9.94
CA MET A 413 -21.02 -11.01 8.52
C MET A 413 -19.79 -11.59 7.82
N VAL A 414 -20.03 -12.29 6.72
CA VAL A 414 -18.95 -12.70 5.80
C VAL A 414 -19.19 -12.08 4.44
N ILE A 415 -18.14 -11.50 3.87
CA ILE A 415 -18.14 -10.94 2.53
C ILE A 415 -17.08 -11.67 1.70
N THR A 416 -17.49 -12.33 0.62
CA THR A 416 -16.54 -12.91 -0.35
C THR A 416 -16.37 -11.98 -1.53
N SER A 417 -15.19 -11.97 -2.14
CA SER A 417 -14.87 -11.05 -3.23
C SER A 417 -15.59 -11.33 -4.55
N SER A 418 -16.09 -12.55 -4.74
CA SER A 418 -16.87 -12.96 -5.92
C SER A 418 -17.92 -14.01 -5.56
N ALA A 419 -18.84 -14.27 -6.48
CA ALA A 419 -19.72 -15.43 -6.43
C ALA A 419 -18.91 -16.74 -6.62
N PRO A 420 -19.41 -17.90 -6.14
CA PRO A 420 -18.70 -19.18 -6.23
C PRO A 420 -18.36 -19.63 -7.65
N ASN A 421 -19.08 -19.14 -8.67
CA ASN A 421 -18.85 -19.44 -10.09
C ASN A 421 -18.12 -18.30 -10.84
N GLN A 422 -17.68 -17.26 -10.13
CA GLN A 422 -16.97 -16.11 -10.68
C GLN A 422 -15.50 -16.09 -10.21
N GLN A 423 -14.70 -15.22 -10.84
CA GLN A 423 -13.33 -14.94 -10.43
C GLN A 423 -13.27 -13.62 -9.63
N SER A 424 -12.30 -13.53 -8.74
CA SER A 424 -11.82 -12.32 -8.10
C SER A 424 -10.56 -11.87 -8.82
N TRP A 425 -10.58 -10.64 -9.33
CA TRP A 425 -9.56 -10.14 -10.25
C TRP A 425 -8.54 -9.24 -9.55
N GLU A 426 -7.30 -9.36 -10.01
CA GLU A 426 -6.24 -8.39 -9.75
C GLU A 426 -6.13 -7.40 -10.91
N ASP A 427 -5.89 -6.13 -10.60
CA ASP A 427 -5.71 -5.09 -11.60
C ASP A 427 -4.28 -4.54 -11.64
N ASP A 428 -3.58 -4.86 -12.72
CA ASP A 428 -2.21 -4.42 -12.98
C ASP A 428 -2.13 -3.06 -13.69
N SER A 429 -3.22 -2.44 -14.11
CA SER A 429 -3.16 -1.15 -14.81
C SER A 429 -3.31 0.01 -13.83
N GLU A 430 -4.52 0.22 -13.33
CA GLU A 430 -4.90 1.41 -12.59
C GLU A 430 -4.79 1.18 -11.08
N LEU A 431 -5.31 0.07 -10.58
CA LEU A 431 -5.48 -0.10 -9.13
C LEU A 431 -4.22 -0.66 -8.45
N LYS A 432 -3.40 -1.46 -9.16
CA LYS A 432 -2.23 -2.18 -8.62
C LYS A 432 -2.58 -2.92 -7.33
N SER A 433 -3.70 -3.65 -7.38
CA SER A 433 -4.40 -4.26 -6.25
C SER A 433 -5.46 -5.24 -6.75
N GLY A 434 -5.93 -6.16 -5.89
CA GLY A 434 -7.19 -6.87 -6.08
C GLY A 434 -8.36 -5.89 -6.14
N ILE A 435 -9.28 -6.04 -7.09
CA ILE A 435 -10.41 -5.10 -7.25
C ILE A 435 -11.23 -5.02 -5.96
N PHE A 436 -11.60 -6.18 -5.38
CA PHE A 436 -12.29 -6.23 -4.10
C PHE A 436 -11.49 -5.57 -2.97
N SER A 437 -10.21 -5.92 -2.86
CA SER A 437 -9.30 -5.42 -1.84
C SER A 437 -9.17 -3.89 -1.89
N HIS A 438 -9.00 -3.32 -3.09
CA HIS A 438 -8.94 -1.88 -3.31
C HIS A 438 -10.18 -1.18 -2.76
N TYR A 439 -11.38 -1.62 -3.16
CA TYR A 439 -12.62 -0.98 -2.69
C TYR A 439 -12.91 -1.26 -1.22
N LEU A 440 -12.48 -2.40 -0.67
CA LEU A 440 -12.56 -2.64 0.78
C LEU A 440 -11.73 -1.60 1.54
N ILE A 441 -10.49 -1.36 1.11
CA ILE A 441 -9.60 -0.36 1.71
C ILE A 441 -10.22 1.04 1.63
N GLU A 442 -10.75 1.42 0.47
CA GLU A 442 -11.38 2.74 0.28
C GLU A 442 -12.67 2.90 1.09
N GLY A 443 -13.47 1.85 1.20
CA GLY A 443 -14.65 1.79 2.05
C GLY A 443 -14.30 1.96 3.52
N LEU A 444 -13.30 1.22 4.01
CA LEU A 444 -12.78 1.31 5.38
C LEU A 444 -12.19 2.70 5.71
N LYS A 445 -11.66 3.42 4.71
CA LYS A 445 -11.20 4.81 4.87
C LYS A 445 -12.32 5.83 4.93
N GLY A 446 -13.57 5.42 4.77
CA GLY A 446 -14.75 6.26 4.96
C GLY A 446 -15.64 6.42 3.75
N LYS A 447 -15.26 5.93 2.55
CA LYS A 447 -16.12 6.05 1.35
C LYS A 447 -17.43 5.27 1.45
N ALA A 448 -17.48 4.25 2.31
CA ALA A 448 -18.70 3.51 2.60
C ALA A 448 -19.58 4.17 3.67
N ALA A 449 -19.06 5.15 4.43
CA ALA A 449 -19.74 5.67 5.60
C ALA A 449 -20.90 6.61 5.25
N LYS A 450 -22.07 6.36 5.81
CA LYS A 450 -23.18 7.33 5.78
C LYS A 450 -22.96 8.42 6.83
N ASP A 451 -22.43 8.08 7.99
CA ASP A 451 -22.10 8.99 9.09
C ASP A 451 -20.57 9.02 9.41
N GLN A 452 -20.19 9.35 10.64
CA GLN A 452 -18.79 9.34 11.12
C GLN A 452 -18.18 7.92 11.27
N TRP A 453 -19.00 6.87 11.21
CA TRP A 453 -18.61 5.48 11.28
C TRP A 453 -18.88 4.77 9.95
N VAL A 454 -18.00 3.86 9.58
CA VAL A 454 -18.26 2.86 8.55
C VAL A 454 -18.88 1.65 9.25
N ARG A 455 -20.13 1.34 8.95
CA ARG A 455 -20.80 0.14 9.47
C ARG A 455 -20.63 -1.04 8.51
N ALA A 456 -20.73 -2.27 9.04
CA ALA A 456 -20.48 -3.49 8.26
C ALA A 456 -21.47 -3.67 7.09
N ASP A 457 -22.74 -3.38 7.30
CA ASP A 457 -23.81 -3.36 6.30
C ASP A 457 -23.59 -2.29 5.22
N GLU A 458 -23.20 -1.08 5.61
CA GLU A 458 -22.85 -0.01 4.68
C GLU A 458 -21.62 -0.34 3.83
N LEU A 459 -20.61 -0.94 4.45
CA LEU A 459 -19.41 -1.43 3.75
C LEU A 459 -19.77 -2.53 2.75
N ALA A 460 -20.66 -3.44 3.13
CA ALA A 460 -21.17 -4.50 2.25
C ALA A 460 -21.96 -3.92 1.05
N GLU A 461 -22.82 -2.94 1.29
CA GLU A 461 -23.56 -2.21 0.25
C GLU A 461 -22.59 -1.50 -0.72
N TYR A 462 -21.62 -0.77 -0.19
CA TYR A 462 -20.58 -0.10 -0.98
C TYR A 462 -19.81 -1.07 -1.88
N LEU A 463 -19.38 -2.21 -1.34
CA LEU A 463 -18.65 -3.24 -2.10
C LEU A 463 -19.50 -3.86 -3.20
N LYS A 464 -20.79 -4.14 -2.92
CA LYS A 464 -21.74 -4.65 -3.92
C LYS A 464 -21.95 -3.69 -5.09
N THR A 465 -21.76 -2.39 -4.89
CA THR A 465 -21.87 -1.39 -5.96
C THR A 465 -20.55 -1.20 -6.71
N MET A 466 -19.45 -0.99 -5.98
CA MET A 466 -18.20 -0.56 -6.61
C MET A 466 -17.45 -1.69 -7.30
N VAL A 467 -17.44 -2.89 -6.74
CA VAL A 467 -16.66 -4.02 -7.28
C VAL A 467 -17.19 -4.47 -8.65
N PRO A 468 -18.50 -4.70 -8.88
CA PRO A 468 -18.99 -5.08 -10.20
C PRO A 468 -18.74 -4.01 -11.27
N SER A 469 -18.91 -2.73 -10.91
CA SER A 469 -18.66 -1.60 -11.80
C SER A 469 -17.20 -1.57 -12.26
N ALA A 470 -16.26 -1.70 -11.32
CA ALA A 470 -14.84 -1.71 -11.63
C ALA A 470 -14.40 -2.95 -12.39
N ALA A 471 -14.91 -4.14 -12.04
CA ALA A 471 -14.60 -5.38 -12.77
C ALA A 471 -15.05 -5.31 -14.23
N THR A 472 -16.24 -4.77 -14.47
CA THR A 472 -16.75 -4.54 -15.83
C THR A 472 -15.85 -3.58 -16.59
N ARG A 473 -15.48 -2.45 -15.97
CA ARG A 473 -14.67 -1.40 -16.59
C ARG A 473 -13.23 -1.85 -16.89
N LEU A 474 -12.57 -2.48 -15.92
CA LEU A 474 -11.14 -2.81 -15.97
C LEU A 474 -10.87 -4.15 -16.64
N LYS A 475 -11.75 -5.14 -16.44
CA LYS A 475 -11.53 -6.52 -16.90
C LYS A 475 -12.52 -6.97 -17.97
N ARG A 476 -13.63 -6.25 -18.17
CA ARG A 476 -14.77 -6.69 -19.01
C ARG A 476 -15.32 -8.06 -18.57
N MET A 477 -15.22 -8.33 -17.27
CA MET A 477 -15.63 -9.58 -16.64
C MET A 477 -16.52 -9.30 -15.43
N GLU A 478 -17.31 -10.29 -15.03
CA GLU A 478 -18.11 -10.19 -13.81
C GLU A 478 -17.26 -10.47 -12.56
N GLN A 479 -17.55 -9.72 -11.51
CA GLN A 479 -17.14 -10.01 -10.13
C GLN A 479 -18.18 -9.39 -9.19
N LYS A 480 -18.97 -10.24 -8.53
CA LYS A 480 -20.06 -9.82 -7.65
C LYS A 480 -19.80 -10.33 -6.23
N PRO A 481 -19.44 -9.44 -5.28
CA PRO A 481 -19.26 -9.84 -3.90
C PRO A 481 -20.52 -10.48 -3.32
N GLN A 482 -20.35 -11.55 -2.55
CA GLN A 482 -21.45 -12.19 -1.83
C GLN A 482 -21.38 -11.81 -0.36
N VAL A 483 -22.54 -11.63 0.27
CA VAL A 483 -22.65 -11.24 1.68
C VAL A 483 -23.52 -12.27 2.37
N PHE A 484 -22.99 -12.84 3.45
CA PHE A 484 -23.63 -13.85 4.27
C PHE A 484 -23.76 -13.33 5.70
N GLY A 485 -24.87 -13.68 6.36
CA GLY A 485 -25.20 -13.16 7.68
C GLY A 485 -25.65 -11.70 7.65
N SER A 486 -25.71 -11.07 8.82
CA SER A 486 -26.19 -9.70 8.97
C SER A 486 -25.58 -9.03 10.21
N GLY A 487 -25.49 -7.70 10.19
CA GLY A 487 -25.02 -6.92 11.32
C GLY A 487 -24.72 -5.48 10.94
N SER A 488 -25.15 -4.54 11.78
CA SER A 488 -24.89 -3.10 11.62
C SER A 488 -24.02 -2.60 12.78
N PHE A 489 -22.75 -3.00 12.78
CA PHE A 489 -21.77 -2.60 13.77
C PHE A 489 -20.62 -1.83 13.14
N SER A 490 -19.99 -0.95 13.91
CA SER A 490 -18.89 -0.11 13.43
C SER A 490 -17.64 -0.95 13.13
N VAL A 491 -17.09 -0.79 11.94
CA VAL A 491 -15.86 -1.44 11.46
C VAL A 491 -14.69 -0.46 11.50
N SER A 492 -14.90 0.75 11.02
CA SER A 492 -13.91 1.84 11.04
C SER A 492 -14.60 3.20 11.14
N ARG A 493 -13.82 4.28 11.13
CA ARG A 493 -14.30 5.67 11.14
C ARG A 493 -14.12 6.31 9.78
N ASN A 494 -15.04 7.18 9.41
CA ASN A 494 -14.77 8.21 8.41
C ASN A 494 -14.13 9.40 9.13
N TRP A 495 -12.80 9.46 9.11
CA TRP A 495 -12.05 10.50 9.82
C TRP A 495 -12.41 11.91 9.34
N GLU A 496 -12.66 12.10 8.05
CA GLU A 496 -13.01 13.41 7.49
C GLU A 496 -14.36 13.89 8.03
N LYS A 497 -15.38 13.02 8.05
CA LYS A 497 -16.68 13.34 8.67
C LYS A 497 -16.59 13.47 10.19
N ALA A 498 -15.75 12.68 10.84
CA ALA A 498 -15.55 12.75 12.28
C ALA A 498 -14.94 14.10 12.72
N LYS A 499 -14.03 14.69 11.93
CA LYS A 499 -13.52 16.05 12.17
C LYS A 499 -14.62 17.10 12.07
N VAL A 500 -15.54 16.94 11.12
CA VAL A 500 -16.65 17.87 10.90
C VAL A 500 -17.69 17.80 12.03
N MET A 501 -17.85 16.63 12.65
CA MET A 501 -18.74 16.43 13.80
C MET A 501 -18.10 16.73 15.17
N ASP A 502 -16.81 17.07 15.22
CA ASP A 502 -16.20 17.61 16.44
C ASP A 502 -16.81 18.98 16.72
N VAL A 503 -17.59 19.07 17.79
CA VAL A 503 -18.33 20.27 18.19
C VAL A 503 -17.40 21.46 18.33
N ASP A 504 -16.14 21.26 18.73
CA ASP A 504 -15.17 22.35 18.89
C ASP A 504 -14.65 22.84 17.54
N LEU A 505 -14.48 21.94 16.56
CA LEU A 505 -14.07 22.30 15.20
C LEU A 505 -15.22 22.95 14.42
N ALA A 506 -16.44 22.45 14.57
CA ALA A 506 -17.64 23.07 14.03
C ALA A 506 -17.89 24.45 14.64
N ARG A 507 -17.70 24.61 15.95
CA ARG A 507 -17.74 25.91 16.64
C ARG A 507 -16.67 26.85 16.12
N GLY A 508 -15.45 26.37 15.91
CA GLY A 508 -14.35 27.15 15.33
C GLY A 508 -14.66 27.63 13.91
N LYS A 509 -15.23 26.76 13.07
CA LYS A 509 -15.62 27.10 11.69
C LYS A 509 -16.72 28.16 11.66
N LEU A 510 -17.77 28.00 12.47
CA LEU A 510 -18.85 29.00 12.58
C LEU A 510 -18.35 30.36 13.10
N LYS A 511 -17.48 30.36 14.12
CA LYS A 511 -16.86 31.61 14.61
C LYS A 511 -16.05 32.31 13.51
N ASN A 512 -15.24 31.57 12.76
CA ASN A 512 -14.47 32.13 11.66
C ASN A 512 -15.39 32.70 10.54
N THR A 513 -16.49 32.03 10.22
CA THR A 513 -17.48 32.54 9.25
C THR A 513 -18.15 33.82 9.71
N PHE A 514 -18.43 33.94 11.02
CA PHE A 514 -18.91 35.18 11.64
C PHE A 514 -17.85 36.29 11.59
N GLU A 515 -16.59 35.99 11.94
CA GLU A 515 -15.47 36.94 11.91
C GLU A 515 -15.22 37.49 10.49
N LYS A 516 -15.47 36.68 9.45
CA LYS A 516 -15.42 37.11 8.05
C LYS A 516 -16.65 37.92 7.59
N GLY A 517 -17.66 38.08 8.45
CA GLY A 517 -18.87 38.84 8.17
C GLY A 517 -19.88 38.13 7.25
N PHE A 518 -19.76 36.81 7.06
CA PHE A 518 -20.69 36.06 6.21
C PHE A 518 -21.99 35.69 6.92
N ILE A 519 -22.00 35.62 8.25
CA ILE A 519 -23.21 35.36 9.05
C ILE A 519 -23.36 36.42 10.15
N SER A 520 -24.60 36.72 10.54
CA SER A 520 -24.91 37.62 11.66
C SER A 520 -24.69 36.96 13.02
N ALA A 521 -24.75 37.75 14.10
CA ALA A 521 -24.66 37.23 15.47
C ALA A 521 -25.84 36.30 15.80
N GLU A 522 -27.03 36.61 15.27
CA GLU A 522 -28.23 35.78 15.41
C GLU A 522 -28.07 34.44 14.67
N GLN A 523 -27.57 34.47 13.43
CA GLN A 523 -27.28 33.26 12.66
C GLN A 523 -26.20 32.40 13.34
N LEU A 524 -25.17 33.03 13.91
CA LEU A 524 -24.14 32.32 14.69
C LEU A 524 -24.75 31.65 15.93
N SER A 525 -25.54 32.38 16.72
CA SER A 525 -26.19 31.83 17.92
C SER A 525 -27.09 30.64 17.57
N ARG A 526 -27.91 30.79 16.52
CA ARG A 526 -28.78 29.73 16.01
C ARG A 526 -27.98 28.50 15.56
N ALA A 527 -26.88 28.69 14.84
CA ALA A 527 -25.99 27.60 14.43
C ALA A 527 -25.32 26.90 15.62
N MET A 528 -24.99 27.64 16.67
CA MET A 528 -24.43 27.08 17.91
C MET A 528 -25.44 26.25 18.69
N ASP A 529 -26.73 26.59 18.63
CA ASP A 529 -27.79 25.82 19.26
C ASP A 529 -28.20 24.62 18.40
N ASP A 530 -28.26 24.77 17.08
CA ASP A 530 -28.42 23.66 16.13
C ASP A 530 -27.33 22.61 16.30
N LEU A 531 -26.07 23.02 16.56
CA LEU A 531 -24.96 22.09 16.85
C LEU A 531 -25.21 21.18 18.06
N LYS A 532 -25.97 21.66 19.05
CA LYS A 532 -26.34 20.91 20.26
C LYS A 532 -27.59 20.04 20.04
N SER A 533 -28.35 20.30 18.97
CA SER A 533 -29.57 19.58 18.65
C SER A 533 -29.27 18.19 18.08
N PRO A 534 -30.03 17.14 18.47
CA PRO A 534 -29.94 15.82 17.86
C PRO A 534 -30.45 15.79 16.40
N SER A 535 -31.20 16.81 15.96
CA SER A 535 -31.66 16.97 14.57
C SER A 535 -31.18 18.31 14.01
N ARG A 536 -29.97 18.31 13.45
CA ARG A 536 -29.34 19.50 12.87
C ARG A 536 -30.02 19.90 11.55
N SER A 537 -29.91 21.18 11.21
CA SER A 537 -30.30 21.68 9.90
C SER A 537 -29.44 21.07 8.79
N LYS A 538 -30.07 20.62 7.70
CA LYS A 538 -29.36 20.13 6.49
C LYS A 538 -28.42 21.18 5.89
N LEU A 539 -28.74 22.46 6.08
CA LEU A 539 -27.90 23.58 5.65
C LEU A 539 -26.63 23.69 6.50
N LEU A 540 -26.76 23.55 7.83
CA LEU A 540 -25.62 23.51 8.74
C LEU A 540 -24.72 22.30 8.44
N ASP A 541 -25.30 21.12 8.24
CA ASP A 541 -24.52 19.93 7.89
C ASP A 541 -23.80 20.10 6.53
N SER A 542 -24.49 20.65 5.52
CA SER A 542 -23.89 20.92 4.21
C SER A 542 -22.74 21.92 4.28
N PHE A 543 -22.85 22.92 5.15
CA PHE A 543 -21.80 23.90 5.40
C PHE A 543 -20.62 23.28 6.14
N LEU A 544 -20.88 22.57 7.24
CA LEU A 544 -19.85 21.91 8.03
C LEU A 544 -19.07 20.89 7.19
N ASP A 545 -19.77 20.11 6.36
CA ASP A 545 -19.21 19.15 5.38
C ASP A 545 -18.46 19.82 4.21
N GLY A 546 -18.49 21.14 4.09
CA GLY A 546 -17.81 21.89 3.02
C GLY A 546 -18.47 21.79 1.65
N ARG A 547 -19.73 21.35 1.59
CA ARG A 547 -20.52 21.29 0.34
C ARG A 547 -21.02 22.66 -0.11
N ILE A 548 -21.14 23.60 0.82
CA ILE A 548 -21.46 25.00 0.55
C ILE A 548 -20.41 25.91 1.19
N SER A 549 -20.10 27.02 0.51
CA SER A 549 -19.12 28.01 0.97
C SER A 549 -19.63 28.85 2.15
N ASP A 550 -18.71 29.50 2.86
CA ASP A 550 -19.01 30.46 3.95
C ASP A 550 -20.07 31.49 3.54
N LYS A 551 -19.94 32.05 2.33
CA LYS A 551 -20.88 33.04 1.77
C LYS A 551 -22.26 32.44 1.50
N GLN A 552 -22.30 31.28 0.85
CA GLN A 552 -23.56 30.60 0.54
C GLN A 552 -24.30 30.15 1.80
N PHE A 553 -23.56 29.73 2.84
CA PHE A 553 -24.16 29.39 4.12
C PHE A 553 -24.83 30.62 4.73
N GLY A 554 -24.16 31.77 4.73
CA GLY A 554 -24.72 33.02 5.24
C GLY A 554 -25.97 33.52 4.52
N GLU A 555 -26.04 33.33 3.21
CA GLU A 555 -27.19 33.71 2.40
C GLU A 555 -28.41 32.80 2.60
N LEU A 556 -28.19 31.53 2.98
CA LEU A 556 -29.22 30.48 2.98
C LEU A 556 -29.68 30.03 4.38
N TYR A 557 -28.89 30.29 5.43
CA TYR A 557 -29.10 29.79 6.79
C TYR A 557 -29.86 30.77 7.69
#